data_AF-A0A7V3VY44-F1
#
_entry.id   AF-A0A7V3VY44-F1
#
_cell.length_a   1.000
_cell.length_b   1.000
_cell.length_c   1.000
_cell.angle_alpha   90.00
_cell.angle_beta   90.00
_cell.angle_gamma   90.00
#
_symmetry.space_group_name_H-M   'P 1'
#
loop_
_entity.id
_entity.type
_entity.pdbx_description
1 polymer ?
#
loop_
_entity_poly.entity_id
_entity_poly.type
_entity_poly.pdbx_seq_one_letter_code
_entity_poly.pdbx_strand_id
1 'polypeptide(L)'
;MMLALLSVLLVPTQSMGTGDLDKLAENARTVLAAVVRAASENHRLSPPPTFCQAAAKGGNARASFRRSGDELTVYYVRVAAAAARQLPEKEAAPAFLLALGIALDDSPQLRTNLMTRGLWRKVEADDARKQRLAVLGEPTVHGRHDWAQHFAVSAALTAVAGPQAAESAGLLKEMLDARGGSGFSFADLAADFAGVAFARCLIDQPSRLAAIEKSFRLDDFILSPRGLPEGLTLAQFTKQYGSLQDERYLRVQADIRKRIAALPGHREKK
;
A
#
# COMPACT_ATOMS: atom_id res chain seq x y z
N MET A 1 -28.37 -12.71 -11.26
CA MET A 1 -27.46 -11.54 -11.37
C MET A 1 -25.98 -11.86 -11.03
N MET A 2 -25.58 -13.13 -10.90
CA MET A 2 -24.18 -13.53 -10.62
C MET A 2 -23.29 -13.62 -11.88
N LEU A 3 -23.86 -13.39 -13.07
CA LEU A 3 -23.19 -13.62 -14.36
C LEU A 3 -22.62 -12.34 -15.01
N ALA A 4 -22.89 -11.15 -14.47
CA ALA A 4 -22.43 -9.88 -15.06
C ALA A 4 -21.13 -9.32 -14.44
N LEU A 5 -20.59 -9.97 -13.41
CA LEU A 5 -19.32 -9.58 -12.76
C LEU A 5 -18.13 -10.44 -13.20
N LEU A 6 -18.36 -11.52 -13.96
CA LEU A 6 -17.28 -12.38 -14.47
C LEU A 6 -16.64 -11.87 -15.77
N SER A 7 -17.28 -10.94 -16.47
CA SER A 7 -16.86 -10.50 -17.82
C SER A 7 -15.68 -9.51 -17.84
N VAL A 8 -15.17 -9.07 -16.69
CA VAL A 8 -14.01 -8.15 -16.60
C VAL A 8 -12.71 -8.89 -16.28
N LEU A 9 -12.75 -10.21 -16.07
CA LEU A 9 -11.57 -11.01 -15.66
C LEU A 9 -10.81 -11.71 -16.80
N LEU A 10 -11.09 -11.38 -18.07
CA LEU A 10 -10.41 -11.96 -19.23
C LEU A 10 -9.68 -10.89 -20.04
N VAL A 11 -8.62 -10.34 -19.45
CA VAL A 11 -7.46 -9.87 -20.21
C VAL A 11 -6.38 -10.93 -20.01
N PRO A 12 -5.63 -11.35 -21.05
CA PRO A 12 -4.49 -12.24 -20.86
C PRO A 12 -3.42 -11.48 -20.09
N THR A 13 -3.49 -11.50 -18.77
CA THR A 13 -2.30 -11.29 -17.93
C THR A 13 -1.38 -12.45 -18.26
N GLN A 14 -0.12 -12.17 -18.62
CA GLN A 14 0.88 -13.22 -18.65
C GLN A 14 0.85 -13.91 -17.28
N SER A 15 0.31 -15.12 -17.24
CA SER A 15 0.24 -15.89 -16.00
C SER A 15 1.67 -16.17 -15.60
N MET A 16 2.13 -15.57 -14.50
CA MET A 16 3.45 -15.91 -13.94
C MET A 16 3.53 -17.43 -13.76
N GLY A 17 4.62 -18.02 -14.23
CA GLY A 17 4.88 -19.44 -14.00
C GLY A 17 5.03 -19.71 -12.50
N THR A 18 4.86 -20.96 -12.09
CA THR A 18 5.07 -21.37 -10.69
C THR A 18 6.49 -21.05 -10.21
N GLY A 19 7.49 -21.19 -11.07
CA GLY A 19 8.88 -20.80 -10.79
C GLY A 19 9.07 -19.30 -10.59
N ASP A 20 8.36 -18.46 -11.36
CA ASP A 20 8.42 -17.01 -11.22
C ASP A 20 7.81 -16.56 -9.88
N LEU A 21 6.72 -17.19 -9.47
CA LEU A 21 6.07 -16.93 -8.17
C LEU A 21 6.95 -17.35 -6.98
N ASP A 22 7.68 -18.45 -7.10
CA ASP A 22 8.63 -18.88 -6.07
C ASP A 22 9.79 -17.90 -5.93
N LYS A 23 10.34 -17.45 -7.06
CA LYS A 23 11.43 -16.47 -7.07
C LYS A 23 10.97 -15.12 -6.53
N LEU A 24 9.78 -14.66 -6.94
CA LEU A 24 9.15 -13.46 -6.38
C LEU A 24 8.98 -13.58 -4.87
N ALA A 25 8.50 -14.73 -4.38
CA ALA A 25 8.28 -14.94 -2.96
C ALA A 25 9.58 -14.91 -2.15
N GLU A 26 10.64 -15.53 -2.66
CA GLU A 26 11.98 -15.51 -2.06
C GLU A 26 12.53 -14.07 -1.96
N ASN A 27 12.46 -13.32 -3.07
CA ASN A 27 12.96 -11.97 -3.14
C ASN A 27 12.15 -11.01 -2.25
N ALA A 28 10.82 -11.13 -2.26
CA ALA A 28 9.95 -10.35 -1.38
C ALA A 28 10.22 -10.66 0.09
N ARG A 29 10.53 -11.91 0.45
CA ARG A 29 10.94 -12.28 1.81
C ARG A 29 12.24 -11.59 2.24
N THR A 30 13.21 -11.48 1.34
CA THR A 30 14.47 -10.75 1.59
C THR A 30 14.21 -9.27 1.87
N VAL A 31 13.37 -8.62 1.07
CA VAL A 31 12.99 -7.21 1.28
C VAL A 31 12.18 -7.04 2.57
N LEU A 32 11.20 -7.90 2.82
CA LEU A 32 10.38 -7.89 4.03
C LEU A 32 11.25 -8.03 5.28
N ALA A 33 12.25 -8.92 5.26
CA ALA A 33 13.18 -9.10 6.37
C ALA A 33 13.96 -7.81 6.68
N ALA A 34 14.30 -6.99 5.69
CA ALA A 34 14.93 -5.70 5.92
C ALA A 34 13.98 -4.72 6.64
N VAL A 35 12.71 -4.67 6.24
CA VAL A 35 11.69 -3.85 6.90
C VAL A 35 11.46 -4.32 8.34
N VAL A 36 11.36 -5.63 8.59
CA VAL A 36 11.17 -6.18 9.95
C VAL A 36 12.37 -5.90 10.86
N ARG A 37 13.62 -5.95 10.33
CA ARG A 37 14.81 -5.53 11.09
C ARG A 37 14.75 -4.06 11.45
N ALA A 38 14.44 -3.19 10.49
CA ALA A 38 14.27 -1.76 10.71
C ALA A 38 13.16 -1.44 11.71
N ALA A 39 12.04 -2.16 11.66
CA ALA A 39 10.95 -2.06 12.62
C ALA A 39 11.41 -2.45 14.03
N SER A 40 12.15 -3.56 14.16
CA SER A 40 12.73 -4.00 15.43
C SER A 40 13.71 -2.99 16.03
N GLU A 41 14.55 -2.38 15.20
CA GLU A 41 15.48 -1.31 15.60
C GLU A 41 14.72 -0.07 16.07
N ASN A 42 13.71 0.38 15.31
CA ASN A 42 12.86 1.51 15.67
C ASN A 42 12.10 1.24 16.98
N HIS A 43 11.61 0.01 17.19
CA HIS A 43 10.91 -0.39 18.40
C HIS A 43 11.79 -0.30 19.66
N ARG A 44 13.10 -0.52 19.54
CA ARG A 44 14.05 -0.39 20.66
C ARG A 44 14.39 1.06 21.01
N LEU A 45 14.08 2.02 20.13
CA LEU A 45 14.31 3.44 20.41
C LEU A 45 13.31 3.95 21.46
N SER A 46 13.75 4.97 22.20
CA SER A 46 12.89 5.67 23.16
C SER A 46 11.75 6.38 22.44
N PRO A 47 10.54 6.43 23.03
CA PRO A 47 9.46 7.23 22.47
C PRO A 47 9.87 8.71 22.40
N PRO A 48 9.33 9.48 21.44
CA PRO A 48 9.56 10.92 21.40
C PRO A 48 9.12 11.57 22.72
N PRO A 49 9.82 12.61 23.19
CA PRO A 49 9.48 13.29 24.43
C PRO A 49 8.09 13.92 24.28
N THR A 50 7.29 13.87 25.34
CA THR A 50 6.05 14.67 25.37
C THR A 50 6.41 16.17 25.34
N PHE A 51 5.48 17.02 24.87
CA PHE A 51 5.70 18.48 24.80
C PHE A 51 6.27 19.06 26.11
N CYS A 52 5.87 18.54 27.27
CA CYS A 52 6.39 18.95 28.58
C CYS A 52 7.86 18.57 28.83
N GLN A 53 8.37 17.50 28.21
CA GLN A 53 9.71 16.98 28.41
C GLN A 53 10.76 17.58 27.45
N ALA A 54 10.32 18.11 26.30
CA ALA A 54 11.20 18.76 25.32
C ALA A 54 11.82 20.06 25.87
N ALA A 55 11.12 20.78 26.74
CA ALA A 55 11.60 22.01 27.37
C ALA A 55 12.73 21.77 28.40
N ALA A 56 12.90 20.54 28.90
CA ALA A 56 13.81 20.24 30.02
C ALA A 56 15.19 19.69 29.59
N LYS A 57 15.41 19.35 28.31
CA LYS A 57 16.65 18.71 27.85
C LYS A 57 17.41 19.57 26.83
N GLY A 58 17.99 20.67 27.32
CA GLY A 58 19.14 21.30 26.68
C GLY A 58 20.38 20.44 26.95
N GLY A 59 20.67 19.48 26.09
CA GLY A 59 21.78 18.54 26.32
C GLY A 59 22.18 17.74 25.09
N ASN A 60 23.47 17.80 24.79
CA ASN A 60 24.14 17.41 23.56
C ASN A 60 24.27 15.87 23.39
N ALA A 61 23.20 15.20 22.94
CA ALA A 61 23.24 13.94 22.21
C ALA A 61 21.90 13.77 21.47
N ARG A 62 21.87 13.79 20.13
CA ARG A 62 20.66 13.49 19.36
C ARG A 62 20.32 12.01 19.52
N ALA A 63 19.69 11.63 20.63
CA ALA A 63 19.04 10.34 20.73
C ALA A 63 18.01 10.25 19.58
N SER A 64 18.17 9.28 18.68
CA SER A 64 17.16 9.03 17.67
C SER A 64 15.91 8.55 18.39
N PHE A 65 14.85 9.35 18.38
CA PHE A 65 13.56 8.91 18.89
C PHE A 65 12.91 7.91 17.93
N ARG A 66 12.03 7.08 18.48
CA ARG A 66 11.17 6.18 17.71
C ARG A 66 10.35 6.99 16.70
N ARG A 67 10.42 6.60 15.42
CA ARG A 67 9.56 7.10 14.35
C ARG A 67 8.15 6.52 14.49
N SER A 68 7.14 7.31 14.17
CA SER A 68 5.72 6.93 14.21
C SER A 68 4.94 7.54 13.05
N GLY A 69 3.76 7.00 12.76
CA GLY A 69 2.84 7.56 11.78
C GLY A 69 3.44 7.67 10.38
N ASP A 70 3.27 8.84 9.76
CA ASP A 70 3.68 9.11 8.39
C ASP A 70 5.21 8.99 8.20
N GLU A 71 5.99 9.43 9.19
CA GLU A 71 7.46 9.29 9.17
C GLU A 71 7.89 7.82 9.20
N LEU A 72 7.14 6.97 9.90
CA LEU A 72 7.41 5.54 9.96
C LEU A 72 7.14 4.86 8.61
N THR A 73 6.05 5.23 7.93
CA THR A 73 5.77 4.77 6.57
C THR A 73 6.86 5.18 5.60
N VAL A 74 7.28 6.46 5.60
CA VAL A 74 8.39 6.94 4.76
C VAL A 74 9.67 6.14 5.03
N TYR A 75 9.97 5.88 6.31
CA TYR A 75 11.14 5.08 6.69
C TYR A 75 11.06 3.65 6.13
N TYR A 76 9.94 2.95 6.31
CA TYR A 76 9.78 1.57 5.80
C TYR A 76 9.83 1.49 4.27
N VAL A 77 9.22 2.44 3.56
CA VAL A 77 9.29 2.52 2.10
C VAL A 77 10.75 2.66 1.63
N ARG A 78 11.53 3.55 2.28
CA ARG A 78 12.94 3.75 1.92
C ARG A 78 13.81 2.53 2.22
N VAL A 79 13.59 1.88 3.37
CA VAL A 79 14.28 0.64 3.74
C VAL A 79 13.99 -0.48 2.75
N ALA A 80 12.71 -0.67 2.40
CA ALA A 80 12.31 -1.67 1.42
C ALA A 80 12.94 -1.40 0.05
N ALA A 81 12.98 -0.13 -0.39
CA ALA A 81 13.59 0.24 -1.66
C ALA A 81 15.10 -0.02 -1.68
N ALA A 82 15.81 0.31 -0.59
CA ALA A 82 17.24 0.03 -0.45
C ALA A 82 17.55 -1.48 -0.56
N ALA A 83 16.74 -2.31 0.12
CA ALA A 83 16.89 -3.76 0.08
C ALA A 83 16.58 -4.34 -1.32
N ALA A 84 15.51 -3.85 -1.96
CA ALA A 84 15.10 -4.31 -3.28
C ALA A 84 16.14 -3.99 -4.36
N ARG A 85 16.86 -2.88 -4.24
CA ARG A 85 17.93 -2.49 -5.19
C ARG A 85 19.14 -3.43 -5.19
N GLN A 86 19.27 -4.32 -4.21
CA GLN A 86 20.29 -5.36 -4.20
C GLN A 86 19.89 -6.59 -5.04
N LEU A 87 18.64 -6.64 -5.50
CA LEU A 87 18.12 -7.71 -6.36
C LEU A 87 18.38 -7.39 -7.84
N PRO A 88 18.31 -8.40 -8.73
CA PRO A 88 18.30 -8.17 -10.17
C PRO A 88 17.21 -7.17 -10.57
N GLU A 89 17.51 -6.29 -11.53
CA GLU A 89 16.65 -5.14 -11.88
C GLU A 89 15.19 -5.55 -12.21
N LYS A 90 15.02 -6.65 -12.94
CA LYS A 90 13.70 -7.19 -13.31
C LYS A 90 12.89 -7.73 -12.13
N GLU A 91 13.57 -8.12 -11.06
CA GLU A 91 12.98 -8.74 -9.87
C GLU A 91 12.76 -7.72 -8.74
N ALA A 92 13.49 -6.60 -8.77
CA ALA A 92 13.53 -5.62 -7.70
C ALA A 92 12.16 -4.95 -7.45
N ALA A 93 11.50 -4.43 -8.48
CA ALA A 93 10.23 -3.72 -8.32
C ALA A 93 9.08 -4.63 -7.85
N PRO A 94 8.83 -5.81 -8.46
CA PRO A 94 7.79 -6.72 -7.95
C PRO A 94 8.03 -7.19 -6.51
N ALA A 95 9.29 -7.52 -6.16
CA ALA A 95 9.64 -7.92 -4.80
C ALA A 95 9.45 -6.79 -3.79
N PHE A 96 9.84 -5.56 -4.13
CA PHE A 96 9.61 -4.37 -3.33
C PHE A 96 8.13 -4.15 -3.04
N LEU A 97 7.30 -4.18 -4.08
CA LEU A 97 5.86 -3.91 -3.97
C LEU A 97 5.15 -4.97 -3.13
N LEU A 98 5.43 -6.26 -3.38
CA LEU A 98 4.86 -7.35 -2.60
C LEU A 98 5.29 -7.30 -1.12
N ALA A 99 6.58 -7.07 -0.87
CA ALA A 99 7.12 -6.97 0.48
C ALA A 99 6.51 -5.78 1.24
N LEU A 100 6.35 -4.63 0.60
CA LEU A 100 5.74 -3.45 1.22
C LEU A 100 4.27 -3.70 1.58
N GLY A 101 3.49 -4.28 0.66
CA GLY A 101 2.10 -4.65 0.93
C GLY A 101 1.96 -5.62 2.09
N ILE A 102 2.82 -6.64 2.17
CA ILE A 102 2.82 -7.58 3.32
C ILE A 102 3.28 -6.87 4.59
N ALA A 103 4.29 -5.99 4.51
CA ALA A 103 4.85 -5.32 5.68
C ALA A 103 3.84 -4.40 6.37
N LEU A 104 3.04 -3.64 5.60
CA LEU A 104 2.08 -2.69 6.14
C LEU A 104 0.69 -3.28 6.38
N ASP A 105 0.41 -4.48 5.87
CA ASP A 105 -0.83 -5.21 6.12
C ASP A 105 -0.78 -5.98 7.46
N ASP A 106 -1.58 -5.51 8.43
CA ASP A 106 -1.84 -6.18 9.70
C ASP A 106 -3.15 -6.98 9.70
N SER A 107 -3.89 -6.88 8.60
CA SER A 107 -5.19 -7.51 8.41
C SER A 107 -5.02 -8.98 7.97
N PRO A 108 -5.89 -9.92 8.41
CA PRO A 108 -5.82 -11.32 7.96
C PRO A 108 -6.31 -11.56 6.51
N GLN A 109 -6.89 -10.56 5.84
CA GLN A 109 -7.73 -10.68 4.64
C GLN A 109 -7.00 -11.38 3.49
N LEU A 110 -5.79 -10.94 3.16
CA LEU A 110 -5.00 -11.53 2.06
C LEU A 110 -4.40 -12.89 2.42
N ARG A 111 -4.36 -13.24 3.71
CA ARG A 111 -3.88 -14.54 4.20
C ARG A 111 -4.99 -15.59 4.25
N THR A 112 -6.26 -15.18 4.17
CA THR A 112 -7.43 -16.06 4.16
C THR A 112 -8.11 -16.13 2.79
N ASN A 113 -7.93 -15.12 1.94
CA ASN A 113 -8.45 -15.11 0.58
C ASN A 113 -7.88 -16.25 -0.28
N LEU A 114 -8.75 -16.94 -1.02
CA LEU A 114 -8.40 -18.15 -1.78
C LEU A 114 -7.29 -17.91 -2.82
N MET A 115 -7.23 -16.73 -3.43
CA MET A 115 -6.31 -16.41 -4.53
C MET A 115 -4.95 -15.93 -4.03
N THR A 116 -4.91 -15.19 -2.92
CA THR A 116 -3.67 -14.56 -2.43
C THR A 116 -3.01 -15.34 -1.29
N ARG A 117 -3.76 -16.16 -0.54
CA ARG A 117 -3.24 -16.87 0.66
C ARG A 117 -1.97 -17.68 0.41
N GLY A 118 -1.85 -18.31 -0.76
CA GLY A 118 -0.71 -19.17 -1.09
C GLY A 118 0.59 -18.38 -1.15
N LEU A 119 0.59 -17.29 -1.92
CA LEU A 119 1.76 -16.43 -2.07
C LEU A 119 2.07 -15.65 -0.78
N TRP A 120 1.07 -15.06 -0.12
CA TRP A 120 1.26 -14.29 1.11
C TRP A 120 1.88 -15.14 2.24
N ARG A 121 1.41 -16.38 2.40
CA ARG A 121 1.98 -17.32 3.39
C ARG A 121 3.34 -17.87 2.99
N LYS A 122 3.61 -17.96 1.69
CA LYS A 122 4.93 -18.36 1.18
C LYS A 122 5.98 -17.27 1.45
N VAL A 123 5.63 -15.99 1.31
CA VAL A 123 6.52 -14.88 1.68
C VAL A 123 6.70 -14.79 3.19
N GLU A 124 5.59 -14.79 3.93
CA GLU A 124 5.57 -14.61 5.38
C GLU A 124 4.83 -15.76 6.08
N ALA A 125 5.58 -16.63 6.78
CA ALA A 125 5.02 -17.68 7.63
C ALA A 125 4.29 -17.09 8.85
N ASP A 126 3.40 -17.87 9.47
CA ASP A 126 2.56 -17.37 10.57
C ASP A 126 3.35 -16.87 11.78
N ASP A 127 4.45 -17.54 12.16
CA ASP A 127 5.28 -17.09 13.28
C ASP A 127 6.12 -15.86 12.92
N ALA A 128 6.57 -15.73 11.67
CA ALA A 128 7.23 -14.52 11.19
C ALA A 128 6.27 -13.32 11.20
N ARG A 129 4.99 -13.54 10.84
CA ARG A 129 3.95 -12.51 10.95
C ARG A 129 3.77 -12.04 12.39
N LYS A 130 3.64 -12.97 13.35
CA LYS A 130 3.51 -12.60 14.78
C LYS A 130 4.67 -11.71 15.22
N GLN A 131 5.89 -12.07 14.82
CA GLN A 131 7.08 -11.27 15.12
C GLN A 131 7.03 -9.88 14.48
N ARG A 132 6.69 -9.79 13.19
CA ARG A 132 6.53 -8.49 12.51
C ARG A 132 5.51 -7.62 13.22
N LEU A 133 4.30 -8.13 13.48
CA LEU A 133 3.22 -7.35 14.09
C LEU A 133 3.58 -6.83 15.49
N ALA A 134 4.39 -7.57 16.24
CA ALA A 134 4.86 -7.13 17.56
C ALA A 134 5.80 -5.90 17.50
N VAL A 135 6.46 -5.66 16.37
CA VAL A 135 7.49 -4.59 16.24
C VAL A 135 7.15 -3.53 15.20
N LEU A 136 6.14 -3.75 14.35
CA LEU A 136 5.81 -2.88 13.21
C LEU A 136 5.49 -1.44 13.62
N GLY A 137 4.91 -1.24 14.80
CA GLY A 137 4.35 0.07 15.19
C GLY A 137 3.10 0.40 14.38
N GLU A 138 2.80 1.69 14.26
CA GLU A 138 1.61 2.19 13.55
C GLU A 138 2.03 3.12 12.40
N PRO A 139 2.43 2.56 11.24
CA PRO A 139 2.71 3.34 10.04
C PRO A 139 1.41 3.93 9.50
N THR A 140 1.41 5.22 9.16
CA THR A 140 0.23 5.90 8.64
C THR A 140 0.49 6.59 7.31
N VAL A 141 -0.58 6.97 6.62
CA VAL A 141 -0.55 7.90 5.50
C VAL A 141 -1.57 8.99 5.79
N HIS A 142 -1.14 10.25 5.81
CA HIS A 142 -1.97 11.38 6.25
C HIS A 142 -2.59 11.14 7.64
N GLY A 143 -1.82 10.51 8.54
CA GLY A 143 -2.25 10.17 9.90
C GLY A 143 -3.23 8.99 10.02
N ARG A 144 -3.56 8.31 8.92
CA ARG A 144 -4.46 7.13 8.89
C ARG A 144 -3.69 5.83 8.65
N HIS A 145 -3.87 4.84 9.54
CA HIS A 145 -3.19 3.54 9.41
C HIS A 145 -3.76 2.69 8.27
N ASP A 146 -5.09 2.57 8.22
CA ASP A 146 -5.85 1.88 7.18
C ASP A 146 -5.46 2.34 5.77
N TRP A 147 -5.15 3.63 5.62
CA TRP A 147 -4.69 4.21 4.36
C TRP A 147 -3.32 3.73 3.90
N ALA A 148 -2.41 3.53 4.85
CA ALA A 148 -1.12 2.91 4.54
C ALA A 148 -1.32 1.49 4.03
N GLN A 149 -2.31 0.76 4.58
CA GLN A 149 -2.67 -0.58 4.12
C GLN A 149 -3.27 -0.56 2.72
N HIS A 150 -4.27 0.28 2.46
CA HIS A 150 -4.89 0.45 1.14
C HIS A 150 -3.85 0.71 0.05
N PHE A 151 -2.99 1.71 0.28
CA PHE A 151 -1.91 2.06 -0.65
C PHE A 151 -0.96 0.87 -0.91
N ALA A 152 -0.42 0.26 0.14
CA ALA A 152 0.60 -0.77 0.01
C ALA A 152 0.04 -2.10 -0.51
N VAL A 153 -1.16 -2.48 -0.09
CA VAL A 153 -1.87 -3.68 -0.55
C VAL A 153 -2.22 -3.55 -2.03
N SER A 154 -2.80 -2.42 -2.46
CA SER A 154 -3.12 -2.17 -3.87
C SER A 154 -1.86 -2.17 -4.75
N ALA A 155 -0.75 -1.65 -4.24
CA ALA A 155 0.55 -1.73 -4.89
C ALA A 155 1.06 -3.18 -5.04
N ALA A 156 0.97 -3.99 -3.98
CA ALA A 156 1.34 -5.41 -4.01
C ALA A 156 0.45 -6.24 -4.95
N LEU A 157 -0.87 -6.03 -4.91
CA LEU A 157 -1.81 -6.70 -5.80
C LEU A 157 -1.53 -6.34 -7.27
N THR A 158 -1.14 -5.10 -7.55
CA THR A 158 -0.74 -4.69 -8.91
C THR A 158 0.47 -5.46 -9.40
N ALA A 159 1.47 -5.70 -8.55
CA ALA A 159 2.67 -6.47 -8.91
C ALA A 159 2.37 -7.95 -9.17
N VAL A 160 1.37 -8.53 -8.49
CA VAL A 160 1.07 -9.97 -8.57
C VAL A 160 -0.01 -10.29 -9.60
N ALA A 161 -1.02 -9.45 -9.72
CA ALA A 161 -2.23 -9.72 -10.51
C ALA A 161 -2.52 -8.64 -11.56
N GLY A 162 -1.72 -7.58 -11.63
CA GLY A 162 -1.91 -6.47 -12.56
C GLY A 162 -2.86 -5.38 -12.03
N PRO A 163 -2.82 -4.18 -12.65
CA PRO A 163 -3.51 -2.99 -12.13
C PRO A 163 -5.04 -3.13 -12.17
N GLN A 164 -5.61 -3.75 -13.21
CA GLN A 164 -7.07 -3.92 -13.31
C GLN A 164 -7.63 -4.81 -12.20
N ALA A 165 -6.90 -5.88 -11.85
CA ALA A 165 -7.31 -6.79 -10.78
C ALA A 165 -7.21 -6.10 -9.40
N ALA A 166 -6.15 -5.33 -9.16
CA ALA A 166 -5.98 -4.58 -7.92
C ALA A 166 -7.09 -3.53 -7.73
N GLU A 167 -7.40 -2.73 -8.76
CA GLU A 167 -8.48 -1.74 -8.71
C GLU A 167 -9.85 -2.38 -8.49
N SER A 168 -10.11 -3.52 -9.15
CA SER A 168 -11.37 -4.26 -8.98
C SER A 168 -11.50 -4.82 -7.58
N ALA A 169 -10.41 -5.27 -6.96
CA ALA A 169 -10.40 -5.77 -5.59
C ALA A 169 -10.71 -4.65 -4.58
N GLY A 170 -10.08 -3.48 -4.71
CA GLY A 170 -10.37 -2.31 -3.89
C GLY A 170 -11.83 -1.88 -4.03
N LEU A 171 -12.32 -1.77 -5.26
CA LEU A 171 -13.72 -1.41 -5.51
C LEU A 171 -14.72 -2.42 -4.93
N LEU A 172 -14.42 -3.72 -5.03
CA LEU A 172 -15.26 -4.74 -4.42
C LEU A 172 -15.30 -4.59 -2.89
N LYS A 173 -14.17 -4.27 -2.24
CA LYS A 173 -14.11 -3.99 -0.80
C LYS A 173 -15.07 -2.87 -0.42
N GLU A 174 -14.99 -1.73 -1.11
CA GLU A 174 -15.85 -0.57 -0.82
C GLU A 174 -17.34 -0.88 -0.99
N MET A 175 -17.69 -1.70 -1.98
CA MET A 175 -19.08 -2.13 -2.17
C MET A 175 -19.57 -3.10 -1.09
N LEU A 176 -18.68 -3.93 -0.54
CA LEU A 176 -19.00 -4.78 0.61
C LEU A 176 -19.15 -3.94 1.87
N ASP A 177 -18.28 -2.96 2.08
CA ASP A 177 -18.37 -2.06 3.24
C ASP A 177 -19.64 -1.20 3.20
N ALA A 178 -20.09 -0.79 2.01
CA ALA A 178 -21.38 -0.13 1.82
C ALA A 178 -22.61 -0.98 2.24
N ARG A 179 -22.46 -2.32 2.26
CA ARG A 179 -23.54 -3.29 2.51
C ARG A 179 -23.62 -3.78 3.96
N GLY A 180 -22.86 -3.19 4.86
CA GLY A 180 -22.88 -3.55 6.29
C GLY A 180 -21.53 -3.49 7.00
N GLY A 181 -20.50 -2.95 6.35
CA GLY A 181 -19.22 -2.62 6.99
C GLY A 181 -19.14 -1.13 7.36
N SER A 182 -17.98 -0.52 7.11
CA SER A 182 -17.71 0.89 7.41
C SER A 182 -18.41 1.90 6.50
N GLY A 183 -19.01 1.45 5.39
CA GLY A 183 -19.52 2.29 4.31
C GLY A 183 -18.51 2.50 3.17
N PHE A 184 -19.00 2.88 2.00
CA PHE A 184 -18.19 3.19 0.82
C PHE A 184 -17.35 4.45 1.06
N SER A 185 -16.06 4.38 0.73
CA SER A 185 -15.07 5.43 0.91
C SER A 185 -14.35 5.76 -0.40
N PHE A 186 -14.62 6.94 -0.95
CA PHE A 186 -13.79 7.48 -2.04
C PHE A 186 -12.37 7.80 -1.58
N ALA A 187 -12.24 8.02 -0.28
CA ALA A 187 -11.00 8.32 0.39
C ALA A 187 -10.10 7.05 0.37
N ASP A 188 -10.66 5.87 0.62
CA ASP A 188 -9.98 4.57 0.53
C ASP A 188 -9.65 4.22 -0.94
N LEU A 189 -10.59 4.46 -1.88
CA LEU A 189 -10.32 4.32 -3.32
C LEU A 189 -9.17 5.21 -3.81
N ALA A 190 -9.02 6.42 -3.25
CA ALA A 190 -7.92 7.29 -3.61
C ALA A 190 -6.57 6.72 -3.16
N ALA A 191 -6.51 6.09 -1.99
CA ALA A 191 -5.32 5.39 -1.52
C ALA A 191 -5.03 4.15 -2.39
N ASP A 192 -6.06 3.38 -2.77
CA ASP A 192 -5.93 2.24 -3.67
C ASP A 192 -5.38 2.65 -5.05
N PHE A 193 -5.99 3.66 -5.69
CA PHE A 193 -5.54 4.16 -6.99
C PHE A 193 -4.13 4.74 -6.93
N ALA A 194 -3.74 5.38 -5.82
CA ALA A 194 -2.37 5.84 -5.62
C ALA A 194 -1.38 4.66 -5.54
N GLY A 195 -1.76 3.57 -4.85
CA GLY A 195 -0.98 2.34 -4.78
C GLY A 195 -0.79 1.67 -6.15
N VAL A 196 -1.87 1.60 -6.95
CA VAL A 196 -1.84 1.07 -8.32
C VAL A 196 -0.94 1.92 -9.22
N ALA A 197 -1.08 3.25 -9.18
CA ALA A 197 -0.25 4.16 -9.96
C ALA A 197 1.23 4.06 -9.58
N PHE A 198 1.52 3.97 -8.28
CA PHE A 198 2.87 3.79 -7.74
C PHE A 198 3.51 2.48 -8.22
N ALA A 199 2.76 1.38 -8.15
CA ALA A 199 3.24 0.08 -8.62
C ALA A 199 3.54 0.07 -10.12
N ARG A 200 2.63 0.60 -10.95
CA ARG A 200 2.85 0.71 -12.41
C ARG A 200 4.12 1.47 -12.72
N CYS A 201 4.29 2.63 -12.09
CA CYS A 201 5.47 3.46 -12.26
C CYS A 201 6.80 2.72 -11.97
N LEU A 202 6.84 1.87 -10.94
CA LEU A 202 8.05 1.13 -10.58
C LEU A 202 8.24 -0.13 -11.41
N ILE A 203 7.18 -0.78 -11.85
CA ILE A 203 7.25 -1.93 -12.76
C ILE A 203 7.74 -1.47 -14.14
N ASP A 204 7.22 -0.35 -14.64
CA ASP A 204 7.58 0.21 -15.94
C ASP A 204 9.00 0.80 -15.93
N GLN A 205 9.46 1.33 -14.77
CA GLN A 205 10.79 1.94 -14.64
C GLN A 205 11.47 1.57 -13.30
N PRO A 206 12.02 0.34 -13.16
CA PRO A 206 12.61 -0.15 -11.91
C PRO A 206 13.74 0.71 -11.35
N SER A 207 14.47 1.43 -12.21
CA SER A 207 15.53 2.37 -11.81
C SER A 207 15.04 3.49 -10.89
N ARG A 208 13.73 3.79 -10.86
CA ARG A 208 13.12 4.75 -9.93
C ARG A 208 13.25 4.34 -8.46
N LEU A 209 13.49 3.06 -8.14
CA LEU A 209 13.73 2.61 -6.76
C LEU A 209 14.89 3.38 -6.09
N ALA A 210 15.88 3.84 -6.85
CA ALA A 210 16.97 4.67 -6.32
C ALA A 210 16.47 6.03 -5.79
N ALA A 211 15.46 6.61 -6.44
CA ALA A 211 14.82 7.84 -5.98
C ALA A 211 13.86 7.59 -4.82
N ILE A 212 13.17 6.45 -4.80
CA ILE A 212 12.32 6.03 -3.67
C ILE A 212 13.16 5.90 -2.41
N GLU A 213 14.28 5.17 -2.45
CA GLU A 213 15.21 5.03 -1.32
C GLU A 213 15.67 6.38 -0.77
N LYS A 214 16.12 7.29 -1.65
CA LYS A 214 16.79 8.53 -1.23
C LYS A 214 15.82 9.64 -0.83
N SER A 215 14.67 9.72 -1.50
CA SER A 215 13.86 10.94 -1.53
C SER A 215 12.35 10.71 -1.50
N PHE A 216 11.86 9.49 -1.26
CA PHE A 216 10.41 9.25 -1.13
C PHE A 216 9.75 10.19 -0.11
N ARG A 217 8.66 10.83 -0.51
CA ARG A 217 7.78 11.65 0.33
C ARG A 217 6.34 11.20 0.07
N LEU A 218 5.54 11.05 1.13
CA LEU A 218 4.15 10.59 0.99
C LEU A 218 3.32 11.47 0.05
N ASP A 219 3.40 12.79 0.22
CA ASP A 219 2.66 13.77 -0.57
C ASP A 219 2.98 13.76 -2.07
N ASP A 220 4.14 13.20 -2.45
CA ASP A 220 4.52 13.08 -3.85
C ASP A 220 3.77 11.94 -4.56
N PHE A 221 3.22 10.98 -3.81
CA PHE A 221 2.62 9.76 -4.36
C PHE A 221 1.18 9.51 -3.93
N ILE A 222 0.75 10.03 -2.78
CA ILE A 222 -0.58 9.74 -2.21
C ILE A 222 -1.37 11.03 -2.01
N LEU A 223 -2.57 11.04 -2.58
CA LEU A 223 -3.49 12.16 -2.49
C LEU A 223 -3.98 12.36 -1.05
N SER A 224 -4.06 13.60 -0.59
CA SER A 224 -4.66 13.93 0.72
C SER A 224 -6.15 13.51 0.76
N PRO A 225 -6.65 12.94 1.88
CA PRO A 225 -8.05 12.57 2.04
C PRO A 225 -9.03 13.71 1.96
N ARG A 226 -8.55 14.92 2.26
CA ARG A 226 -9.41 16.03 2.62
C ARG A 226 -10.43 16.32 1.52
N GLY A 227 -11.71 16.22 1.89
CA GLY A 227 -12.84 16.51 1.01
C GLY A 227 -13.32 15.33 0.15
N LEU A 228 -12.77 14.12 0.34
CA LEU A 228 -13.31 12.91 -0.31
C LEU A 228 -14.46 12.33 0.54
N PRO A 229 -15.61 12.00 -0.06
CA PRO A 229 -16.73 11.41 0.68
C PRO A 229 -16.39 10.01 1.21
N GLU A 230 -16.79 9.71 2.43
CA GLU A 230 -16.57 8.41 3.09
C GLU A 230 -17.75 8.01 3.99
N GLY A 231 -17.78 6.74 4.38
CA GLY A 231 -18.82 6.20 5.28
C GLY A 231 -20.21 6.12 4.65
N LEU A 232 -20.32 6.00 3.33
CA LEU A 232 -21.61 5.97 2.65
C LEU A 232 -22.22 4.56 2.71
N THR A 233 -23.42 4.44 3.27
CA THR A 233 -24.23 3.23 3.12
C THR A 233 -24.56 3.00 1.64
N LEU A 234 -24.92 1.77 1.26
CA LEU A 234 -25.34 1.48 -0.12
C LEU A 234 -26.50 2.38 -0.57
N ALA A 235 -27.46 2.66 0.31
CA ALA A 235 -28.58 3.55 -0.01
C ALA A 235 -28.12 5.00 -0.28
N GLN A 236 -27.19 5.53 0.53
CA GLN A 236 -26.62 6.86 0.31
C GLN A 236 -25.78 6.90 -0.96
N PHE A 237 -24.95 5.88 -1.20
CA PHE A 237 -24.16 5.75 -2.42
C PHE A 237 -25.07 5.75 -3.65
N THR A 238 -26.11 4.90 -3.66
CA THR A 238 -27.04 4.82 -4.79
C THR A 238 -27.82 6.11 -4.99
N LYS A 239 -28.25 6.78 -3.92
CA LYS A 239 -28.92 8.08 -4.02
C LYS A 239 -28.02 9.15 -4.64
N GLN A 240 -26.79 9.27 -4.17
CA GLN A 240 -25.87 10.35 -4.57
C GLN A 240 -25.16 10.08 -5.89
N TYR A 241 -24.69 8.84 -6.09
CA TYR A 241 -23.81 8.44 -7.19
C TYR A 241 -24.42 7.39 -8.12
N GLY A 242 -25.60 6.84 -7.80
CA GLY A 242 -26.29 5.87 -8.64
C GLY A 242 -25.71 4.47 -8.57
N SER A 243 -24.80 4.16 -9.49
CA SER A 243 -24.17 2.85 -9.61
C SER A 243 -22.72 2.98 -10.03
N LEU A 244 -21.99 1.87 -10.07
CA LEU A 244 -20.61 1.84 -10.55
C LEU A 244 -20.46 2.21 -12.05
N GLN A 245 -21.57 2.27 -12.79
CA GLN A 245 -21.61 2.65 -14.21
C GLN A 245 -22.23 4.04 -14.43
N ASP A 246 -22.73 4.68 -13.36
CA ASP A 246 -23.37 5.99 -13.44
C ASP A 246 -22.31 7.08 -13.62
N GLU A 247 -22.58 8.06 -14.49
CA GLU A 247 -21.64 9.14 -14.77
C GLU A 247 -21.25 9.93 -13.52
N ARG A 248 -22.15 10.08 -12.54
CA ARG A 248 -21.87 10.80 -11.29
C ARG A 248 -20.72 10.15 -10.54
N TYR A 249 -20.73 8.82 -10.45
CA TYR A 249 -19.65 8.05 -9.86
C TYR A 249 -18.37 8.13 -10.69
N LEU A 250 -18.48 7.91 -12.00
CA LEU A 250 -17.33 7.89 -12.91
C LEU A 250 -16.59 9.23 -12.94
N ARG A 251 -17.30 10.35 -12.79
CA ARG A 251 -16.69 11.70 -12.68
C ARG A 251 -15.81 11.82 -11.43
N VAL A 252 -16.25 11.30 -10.28
CA VAL A 252 -15.46 11.34 -9.04
C VAL A 252 -14.21 10.49 -9.18
N GLN A 253 -14.34 9.27 -9.74
CA GLN A 253 -13.17 8.43 -10.03
C GLN A 253 -12.17 9.14 -10.96
N ALA A 254 -12.67 9.74 -12.05
CA ALA A 254 -11.83 10.43 -13.02
C ALA A 254 -11.09 11.62 -12.38
N ASP A 255 -11.77 12.37 -11.50
CA ASP A 255 -11.13 13.47 -10.74
C ASP A 255 -10.02 12.96 -9.82
N ILE A 256 -10.29 11.90 -9.03
CA ILE A 256 -9.28 11.29 -8.14
C ILE A 256 -8.05 10.85 -8.95
N ARG A 257 -8.26 10.14 -10.06
CA ARG A 257 -7.16 9.69 -10.94
C ARG A 257 -6.38 10.85 -11.53
N LYS A 258 -7.06 11.89 -11.99
CA LYS A 258 -6.44 13.12 -12.51
C LYS A 258 -5.57 13.78 -11.44
N ARG A 259 -6.06 13.88 -10.21
CA ARG A 259 -5.33 14.47 -9.07
C ARG A 259 -4.10 13.63 -8.70
N ILE A 260 -4.21 12.30 -8.69
CA ILE A 260 -3.09 11.39 -8.44
C ILE A 260 -2.03 11.53 -9.55
N ALA A 261 -2.42 11.49 -10.82
CA ALA A 261 -1.49 11.65 -11.94
C ALA A 261 -0.77 13.01 -11.93
N ALA A 262 -1.38 14.03 -11.33
CA ALA A 262 -0.78 15.34 -11.17
C ALA A 262 0.23 15.41 -10.00
N LEU A 263 0.36 14.40 -9.13
CA LEU A 263 1.31 14.44 -8.03
C LEU A 263 2.76 14.32 -8.54
N PRO A 264 3.75 14.99 -7.90
CA PRO A 264 5.14 15.03 -8.37
C PRO A 264 5.78 13.65 -8.61
N GLY A 265 5.48 12.66 -7.78
CA GLY A 265 6.06 11.32 -7.85
C GLY A 265 5.57 10.48 -9.03
N HIS A 266 4.39 10.79 -9.57
CA HIS A 266 3.79 10.10 -10.72
C HIS A 266 4.11 10.74 -12.06
N ARG A 267 4.66 11.96 -12.06
CA ARG A 267 5.07 12.64 -13.31
C ARG A 267 6.34 12.00 -13.85
N GLU A 268 6.43 11.91 -15.17
CA GLU A 268 7.71 11.68 -15.84
C GLU A 268 8.56 12.95 -15.69
N LYS A 269 9.79 12.80 -15.21
CA LYS A 269 10.78 13.88 -15.33
C LYS A 269 11.16 13.97 -16.80
N LYS A 270 10.72 15.03 -17.47
CA LYS A 270 11.27 15.43 -18.77
C LYS A 270 12.74 15.78 -18.64
#